data_AF-A0A3B9GCE2-F1
#
_entry.id   AF-A0A3B9GCE2-F1
#
_cell.length_a   1.000
_cell.length_b   1.000
_cell.length_c   1.000
_cell.angle_alpha   90.00
_cell.angle_beta   90.00
_cell.angle_gamma   90.00
#
_symmetry.space_group_name_H-M   'P 1'
#
loop_
_entity.id
_entity.type
_entity.pdbx_description
1 polymer ?
#
loop_
_entity_poly.entity_id
_entity_poly.type
_entity_poly.pdbx_seq_one_letter_code
_entity_poly.pdbx_strand_id
1 'polypeptide(L)'
;LQNALFKKDLQFASGAAIEFNDEFMEAISYYAYSASSELAGERGTYNSYKGSKWDRGILPQDTVDALEDERGVKVDVPRGGKMDWRPVREAIAQNGMRNSNVLAIAPTATISNIMGTTPCIEPNYTNLFVKSNLGGDFTVLNSVLVNDLKKEGLWDSDMIDQLKYFNGELAAIEGIPNHLKQKHQTVFEVGYEAIIDAAARRQKWIDQSQSVNLFLAQPDMKSLSHMYRHAWHTGLKTTYYLRTRQASDIEKSTVAKADKKSFTPEQVQACSIEAMMNGEECEACQ
;
A
#
# COMPACT_ATOMS: atom_id res chain seq x y z
N LEU A 1 2.91 -3.21 -1.05
CA LEU A 1 1.63 -3.91 -1.30
C LEU A 1 1.19 -3.79 -2.76
N GLN A 2 1.11 -2.56 -3.30
CA GLN A 2 0.66 -2.29 -4.66
C GLN A 2 1.40 -3.10 -5.75
N ASN A 3 2.72 -3.24 -5.69
CA ASN A 3 3.45 -4.11 -6.65
C ASN A 3 2.96 -5.56 -6.63
N ALA A 4 2.58 -6.11 -5.47
CA ALA A 4 2.06 -7.47 -5.37
C ALA A 4 0.67 -7.59 -6.00
N LEU A 5 -0.18 -6.57 -5.82
CA LEU A 5 -1.48 -6.49 -6.48
C LEU A 5 -1.34 -6.43 -8.00
N PHE A 6 -0.40 -5.62 -8.51
CA PHE A 6 -0.10 -5.59 -9.96
C PHE A 6 0.34 -6.95 -10.50
N LYS A 7 1.21 -7.68 -9.78
CA LYS A 7 1.63 -9.03 -10.18
C LYS A 7 0.48 -10.04 -10.19
N LYS A 8 -0.55 -9.83 -9.36
CA LYS A 8 -1.76 -10.65 -9.32
C LYS A 8 -2.87 -10.13 -10.25
N ASP A 9 -2.60 -9.07 -11.00
CA ASP A 9 -3.57 -8.37 -11.84
C ASP A 9 -4.84 -7.92 -11.08
N LEU A 10 -4.65 -7.47 -9.83
CA LEU A 10 -5.73 -7.01 -8.96
C LEU A 10 -5.76 -5.49 -8.87
N GLN A 11 -6.97 -4.93 -8.94
CA GLN A 11 -7.25 -3.52 -8.70
C GLN A 11 -7.27 -3.27 -7.19
N PHE A 12 -6.67 -2.18 -6.71
CA PHE A 12 -6.55 -1.93 -5.27
C PHE A 12 -7.91 -1.86 -4.56
N ALA A 13 -8.90 -1.20 -5.19
CA ALA A 13 -10.25 -1.05 -4.65
C ALA A 13 -11.15 -2.30 -4.80
N SER A 14 -10.63 -3.39 -5.36
CA SER A 14 -11.43 -4.60 -5.57
C SER A 14 -11.58 -5.43 -4.30
N GLY A 15 -12.71 -6.13 -4.16
CA GLY A 15 -12.91 -7.11 -3.09
C GLY A 15 -11.82 -8.18 -3.06
N ALA A 16 -11.33 -8.61 -4.22
CA ALA A 16 -10.22 -9.57 -4.32
C ALA A 16 -8.91 -9.02 -3.74
N ALA A 17 -8.62 -7.72 -3.90
CA ALA A 17 -7.47 -7.09 -3.26
C ALA A 17 -7.65 -7.00 -1.74
N ILE A 18 -8.87 -6.70 -1.25
CA ILE A 18 -9.17 -6.68 0.19
C ILE A 18 -8.99 -8.08 0.81
N GLU A 19 -9.47 -9.13 0.16
CA GLU A 19 -9.27 -10.51 0.62
C GLU A 19 -7.78 -10.92 0.53
N PHE A 20 -7.06 -10.52 -0.52
CA PHE A 20 -5.62 -10.76 -0.58
C PHE A 20 -4.87 -10.10 0.58
N ASN A 21 -5.31 -8.92 1.03
CA ASN A 21 -4.75 -8.24 2.20
C ASN A 21 -4.94 -9.04 3.50
N ASP A 22 -6.07 -9.72 3.62
CA ASP A 22 -6.34 -10.65 4.70
C ASP A 22 -5.34 -11.82 4.65
N GLU A 23 -5.28 -12.50 3.50
CA GLU A 23 -4.52 -13.74 3.29
C GLU A 23 -3.01 -13.56 3.48
N PHE A 24 -2.41 -12.53 2.90
CA PHE A 24 -0.96 -12.38 3.01
C PHE A 24 -0.56 -12.04 4.45
N MET A 25 -1.39 -11.25 5.15
CA MET A 25 -1.07 -10.84 6.51
C MET A 25 -1.33 -11.98 7.50
N GLU A 26 -2.33 -12.83 7.25
CA GLU A 26 -2.50 -14.11 7.93
C GLU A 26 -1.23 -14.96 7.82
N ALA A 27 -0.70 -15.13 6.61
CA ALA A 27 0.50 -15.93 6.38
C ALA A 27 1.73 -15.34 7.09
N ILE A 28 1.96 -14.02 6.99
CA ILE A 28 3.06 -13.35 7.70
C ILE A 28 2.93 -13.56 9.23
N SER A 29 1.72 -13.40 9.76
CA SER A 29 1.41 -13.56 11.17
C SER A 29 1.64 -14.99 11.66
N TYR A 30 1.17 -15.97 10.89
CA TYR A 30 1.38 -17.39 11.14
C TYR A 30 2.86 -17.73 11.33
N TYR A 31 3.70 -17.35 10.37
CA TYR A 31 5.13 -17.67 10.40
C TYR A 31 5.89 -16.83 11.43
N ALA A 32 5.53 -15.55 11.62
CA ALA A 32 6.18 -14.68 12.58
C ALA A 32 5.96 -15.15 14.02
N TYR A 33 4.74 -15.58 14.37
CA TYR A 33 4.43 -16.11 15.70
C TYR A 33 5.03 -17.48 15.92
N SER A 34 5.02 -18.35 14.90
CA SER A 34 5.73 -19.64 14.96
C SER A 34 7.23 -19.44 15.25
N ALA A 35 7.90 -18.56 14.51
CA ALA A 35 9.31 -18.27 14.72
C ALA A 35 9.61 -17.68 16.11
N SER A 36 8.76 -16.78 16.62
CA SER A 36 8.93 -16.27 17.98
C SER A 36 8.74 -17.36 19.05
N SER A 37 7.88 -18.34 18.81
CA SER A 37 7.71 -19.49 19.69
C SER A 37 8.88 -20.47 19.63
N GLU A 38 9.42 -20.76 18.44
CA GLU A 38 10.64 -21.57 18.27
C GLU A 38 11.82 -20.96 19.03
N LEU A 39 12.03 -19.64 18.89
CA LEU A 39 13.05 -18.90 19.65
C LEU A 39 12.83 -18.95 21.17
N ALA A 40 11.57 -19.06 21.62
CA ALA A 40 11.26 -19.22 23.03
C ALA A 40 11.67 -20.59 23.55
N GLY A 41 11.50 -21.64 22.74
CA GLY A 41 11.98 -22.99 23.06
C GLY A 41 13.51 -23.06 23.17
N GLU A 42 14.23 -22.31 22.35
CA GLU A 42 15.70 -22.24 22.38
C GLU A 42 16.25 -21.36 23.51
N ARG A 43 15.62 -20.20 23.76
CA ARG A 43 16.21 -19.10 24.55
C ARG A 43 15.40 -18.71 25.79
N GLY A 44 14.29 -19.39 26.03
CA GLY A 44 13.28 -19.00 27.01
C GLY A 44 12.40 -17.84 26.52
N THR A 45 11.28 -17.66 27.21
CA THR A 45 10.33 -16.57 26.93
C THR A 45 10.89 -15.19 27.31
N TYR A 46 10.25 -14.11 26.86
CA TYR A 46 10.54 -12.78 27.42
C TYR A 46 10.11 -12.68 28.89
N ASN A 47 10.70 -11.73 29.64
CA ASN A 47 10.58 -11.64 31.11
C ASN A 47 9.13 -11.51 31.61
N SER A 48 8.28 -10.79 30.90
CA SER A 48 6.87 -10.54 31.26
C SER A 48 5.87 -11.45 30.53
N TYR A 49 6.30 -12.63 30.07
CA TYR A 49 5.44 -13.55 29.32
C TYR A 49 4.27 -14.07 30.17
N LYS A 50 4.51 -14.40 31.43
CA LYS A 50 3.47 -14.96 32.30
C LYS A 50 2.36 -13.96 32.58
N GLY A 51 1.11 -14.40 32.36
CA GLY A 51 -0.10 -13.56 32.42
C GLY A 51 -0.38 -12.74 31.16
N SER A 52 0.51 -12.74 30.15
CA SER A 52 0.27 -12.07 28.87
C SER A 52 -0.91 -12.68 28.11
N LYS A 53 -1.37 -12.01 27.04
CA LYS A 53 -2.39 -12.58 26.14
C LYS A 53 -1.90 -13.89 25.49
N TRP A 54 -0.61 -13.95 25.14
CA TRP A 54 0.02 -15.16 24.59
C TRP A 54 -0.01 -16.34 25.57
N ASP A 55 0.34 -16.12 26.85
CA ASP A 55 0.30 -17.15 27.91
C ASP A 55 -1.13 -17.64 28.20
N ARG A 56 -2.13 -16.80 27.91
CA ARG A 56 -3.55 -17.16 27.99
C ARG A 56 -4.10 -17.77 26.70
N GLY A 57 -3.27 -17.97 25.67
CA GLY A 57 -3.69 -18.52 24.38
C GLY A 57 -4.53 -17.58 23.51
N ILE A 58 -4.53 -16.27 23.80
CA ILE A 58 -5.27 -15.24 23.07
C ILE A 58 -4.35 -14.62 22.01
N LEU A 59 -4.62 -14.91 20.74
CA LEU A 59 -3.91 -14.37 19.59
C LEU A 59 -4.60 -13.10 19.05
N PRO A 60 -3.96 -12.30 18.18
CA PRO A 60 -4.54 -11.06 17.68
C PRO A 60 -5.94 -11.19 17.08
N GLN A 61 -6.19 -12.25 16.32
CA GLN A 61 -7.49 -12.50 15.69
C GLN A 61 -8.61 -12.76 16.71
N ASP A 62 -8.27 -13.29 17.89
CA ASP A 62 -9.21 -13.52 18.99
C ASP A 62 -9.57 -12.20 19.70
N THR A 63 -8.70 -11.20 19.62
CA THR A 63 -8.93 -9.90 20.29
C THR A 63 -10.01 -9.06 19.62
N VAL A 64 -10.45 -9.43 18.41
CA VAL A 64 -11.54 -8.74 17.70
C VAL A 64 -12.87 -8.94 18.42
N ASP A 65 -13.14 -10.16 18.91
CA ASP A 65 -14.38 -10.44 19.63
C ASP A 65 -14.37 -9.77 21.01
N ALA A 66 -13.24 -9.81 21.71
CA ALA A 66 -13.06 -9.04 22.94
C ALA A 66 -13.25 -7.53 22.74
N LEU A 67 -12.80 -6.98 21.60
CA LEU A 67 -12.98 -5.58 21.24
C LEU A 67 -14.46 -5.24 20.99
N GLU A 68 -15.19 -6.13 20.32
CA GLU A 68 -16.63 -5.99 20.08
C GLU A 68 -17.41 -5.99 21.40
N ASP A 69 -17.10 -6.93 22.30
CA ASP A 69 -17.70 -7.03 23.64
C ASP A 69 -17.41 -5.78 24.49
N GLU A 70 -16.16 -5.33 24.54
CA GLU A 70 -15.75 -4.16 25.33
C GLU A 70 -16.36 -2.86 24.80
N ARG A 71 -16.53 -2.72 23.48
CA ARG A 71 -17.15 -1.53 22.89
C ARG A 71 -18.67 -1.54 22.95
N GLY A 72 -19.30 -2.72 23.06
CA GLY A 72 -20.74 -2.89 22.99
C GLY A 72 -21.34 -2.55 21.62
N VAL A 73 -20.50 -2.50 20.57
CA VAL A 73 -20.92 -2.29 19.18
C VAL A 73 -20.18 -3.24 18.26
N LYS A 74 -20.85 -3.67 17.20
CA LYS A 74 -20.28 -4.55 16.20
C LYS A 74 -18.99 -3.96 15.61
N VAL A 75 -17.96 -4.77 15.52
CA VAL A 75 -16.73 -4.48 14.79
C VAL A 75 -16.86 -5.05 13.38
N ASP A 76 -16.87 -4.19 12.36
CA ASP A 76 -17.16 -4.56 10.97
C ASP A 76 -15.94 -5.13 10.24
N VAL A 77 -15.42 -6.25 10.73
CA VAL A 77 -14.33 -7.00 10.09
C VAL A 77 -14.63 -8.50 10.10
N PRO A 78 -14.46 -9.24 9.00
CA PRO A 78 -14.68 -10.69 8.99
C PRO A 78 -13.69 -11.45 9.88
N ARG A 79 -14.26 -12.37 10.66
CA ARG A 79 -13.52 -13.30 11.52
C ARG A 79 -12.96 -14.46 10.71
N GLY A 80 -11.99 -15.15 11.31
CA GLY A 80 -11.36 -16.33 10.73
C GLY A 80 -10.29 -15.98 9.69
N GLY A 81 -9.76 -17.04 9.11
CA GLY A 81 -8.73 -17.03 8.07
C GLY A 81 -8.70 -18.37 7.35
N LYS A 82 -7.74 -18.53 6.43
CA LYS A 82 -7.60 -19.72 5.59
C LYS A 82 -6.62 -20.75 6.15
N MET A 83 -5.75 -20.36 7.08
CA MET A 83 -4.71 -21.23 7.63
C MET A 83 -5.19 -21.98 8.88
N ASP A 84 -4.64 -23.17 9.12
CA ASP A 84 -4.88 -23.91 10.34
C ASP A 84 -3.99 -23.39 11.47
N TRP A 85 -4.56 -22.64 12.41
CA TRP A 85 -3.83 -22.03 13.52
C TRP A 85 -3.53 -22.96 14.70
N ARG A 86 -3.99 -24.23 14.68
CA ARG A 86 -3.74 -25.19 15.77
C ARG A 86 -2.24 -25.38 16.04
N PRO A 87 -1.36 -25.61 15.04
CA PRO A 87 0.07 -25.81 15.30
C PRO A 87 0.75 -24.61 15.95
N VAL A 88 0.37 -23.38 15.55
CA VAL A 88 0.92 -22.15 16.15
C VAL A 88 0.51 -22.03 17.62
N ARG A 89 -0.77 -22.29 17.93
CA ARG A 89 -1.27 -22.25 19.32
C ARG A 89 -0.62 -23.32 20.18
N GLU A 90 -0.45 -24.53 19.67
CA GLU A 90 0.24 -25.64 20.35
C GLU A 90 1.71 -25.29 20.62
N ALA A 91 2.42 -24.74 19.62
CA ALA A 91 3.80 -24.29 19.80
C ALA A 91 3.91 -23.20 20.87
N ILE A 92 3.04 -22.19 20.84
CA ILE A 92 3.02 -21.12 21.85
C ILE A 92 2.68 -21.68 23.24
N ALA A 93 1.75 -22.63 23.35
CA ALA A 93 1.42 -23.25 24.62
C ALA A 93 2.60 -24.05 25.20
N GLN A 94 3.37 -24.74 24.35
CA GLN A 94 4.51 -25.55 24.76
C GLN A 94 5.74 -24.71 25.10
N ASN A 95 6.13 -23.78 24.22
CA ASN A 95 7.40 -23.07 24.27
C ASN A 95 7.26 -21.64 24.81
N GLY A 96 6.05 -21.08 24.78
CA GLY A 96 5.80 -19.66 24.96
C GLY A 96 6.21 -18.82 23.76
N MET A 97 6.43 -17.53 24.00
CA MET A 97 6.85 -16.54 23.00
C MET A 97 8.14 -15.86 23.42
N ARG A 98 9.05 -15.62 22.46
CA ARG A 98 10.30 -14.88 22.71
C ARG A 98 10.11 -13.38 22.71
N ASN A 99 9.12 -12.88 21.96
CA ASN A 99 8.85 -11.47 21.77
C ASN A 99 7.44 -11.14 22.30
N SER A 100 7.28 -10.02 23.00
CA SER A 100 5.95 -9.60 23.48
C SER A 100 5.04 -9.11 22.36
N ASN A 101 5.64 -8.51 21.33
CA ASN A 101 5.02 -8.05 20.10
C ASN A 101 5.97 -8.37 18.94
N VAL A 102 5.41 -8.73 17.79
CA VAL A 102 6.18 -9.21 16.63
C VAL A 102 5.92 -8.39 15.38
N LEU A 103 4.69 -7.88 15.20
CA LEU A 103 4.26 -7.30 13.94
C LEU A 103 3.81 -5.86 14.08
N ALA A 104 4.41 -4.98 13.27
CA ALA A 104 3.96 -3.62 13.04
C ALA A 104 4.27 -3.25 11.59
N ILE A 105 3.35 -2.54 10.94
CA ILE A 105 3.58 -2.03 9.58
C ILE A 105 3.97 -0.55 9.70
N ALA A 106 5.27 -0.29 9.65
CA ALA A 106 5.83 1.06 9.69
C ALA A 106 5.98 1.66 8.28
N PRO A 107 6.12 2.99 8.15
CA PRO A 107 6.44 3.62 6.87
C PRO A 107 7.79 3.13 6.34
N THR A 108 7.86 2.85 5.04
CA THR A 108 9.05 2.26 4.41
C THR A 108 9.68 3.16 3.34
N ALA A 109 9.42 4.46 3.34
CA ALA A 109 9.75 5.37 2.23
C ALA A 109 11.18 5.22 1.68
N THR A 110 12.20 5.21 2.55
CA THR A 110 13.59 5.06 2.12
C THR A 110 13.90 3.67 1.59
N ILE A 111 13.51 2.61 2.31
CA ILE A 111 13.83 1.23 1.91
C ILE A 111 13.01 0.77 0.70
N SER A 112 11.81 1.31 0.48
CA SER A 112 11.01 1.02 -0.71
C SER A 112 11.65 1.62 -1.96
N ASN A 113 12.23 2.82 -1.87
CA ASN A 113 13.00 3.42 -2.95
C ASN A 113 14.25 2.59 -3.29
N ILE A 114 15.00 2.13 -2.28
CA ILE A 114 16.16 1.25 -2.50
C ILE A 114 15.76 -0.05 -3.20
N MET A 115 14.59 -0.60 -2.86
CA MET A 115 14.09 -1.85 -3.43
C MET A 115 13.34 -1.68 -4.75
N GLY A 116 13.14 -0.45 -5.26
CA GLY A 116 12.31 -0.20 -6.45
C GLY A 116 10.85 -0.62 -6.28
N THR A 117 10.28 -0.42 -5.08
CA THR A 117 8.90 -0.81 -4.74
C THR A 117 8.09 0.35 -4.22
N THR A 118 6.76 0.21 -4.25
CA THR A 118 5.84 1.17 -3.63
C THR A 118 5.97 1.17 -2.11
N PRO A 119 5.89 2.32 -1.44
CA PRO A 119 5.93 2.40 0.00
C PRO A 119 4.81 1.56 0.65
N CYS A 120 5.21 0.68 1.57
CA CYS A 120 4.34 0.10 2.59
C CYS A 120 3.06 -0.58 2.01
N ILE A 121 1.90 -0.16 2.51
CA ILE A 121 0.55 -0.69 2.23
C ILE A 121 -0.32 0.27 1.41
N GLU A 122 0.28 1.30 0.82
CA GLU A 122 -0.45 2.34 0.10
C GLU A 122 -0.63 1.97 -1.39
N PRO A 123 -1.71 2.46 -2.04
CA PRO A 123 -1.77 2.56 -3.49
C PRO A 123 -0.67 3.47 -4.03
N ASN A 124 -0.49 3.48 -5.36
CA ASN A 124 0.39 4.45 -6.00
C ASN A 124 -0.10 5.87 -5.78
N TYR A 125 0.77 6.75 -5.28
CA TYR A 125 0.41 8.16 -5.09
C TYR A 125 0.15 8.87 -6.44
N THR A 126 0.95 8.56 -7.44
CA THR A 126 0.86 9.06 -8.81
C THR A 126 1.43 8.02 -9.76
N ASN A 127 0.97 7.98 -11.02
CA ASN A 127 1.62 7.20 -12.08
C ASN A 127 2.72 7.98 -12.81
N LEU A 128 2.93 9.25 -12.47
CA LEU A 128 3.93 10.15 -13.05
C LEU A 128 4.60 10.95 -11.94
N PHE A 129 5.92 10.85 -11.81
CA PHE A 129 6.71 11.63 -10.87
C PHE A 129 7.86 12.35 -11.57
N VAL A 130 8.20 13.54 -11.06
CA VAL A 130 9.33 14.33 -11.55
C VAL A 130 10.50 14.14 -10.59
N LYS A 131 11.63 13.67 -11.11
CA LYS A 131 12.88 13.53 -10.36
C LYS A 131 13.86 14.59 -10.85
N SER A 132 14.24 15.50 -9.96
CA SER A 132 15.27 16.50 -10.21
C SER A 132 16.65 15.95 -9.84
N ASN A 133 17.62 16.07 -10.73
CA ASN A 133 19.03 15.80 -10.44
C ASN A 133 19.92 16.95 -10.97
N LEU A 134 21.24 16.84 -10.81
CA LEU A 134 22.21 17.87 -11.25
C LEU A 134 22.14 18.18 -12.77
N GLY A 135 21.58 17.27 -13.57
CA GLY A 135 21.41 17.41 -15.03
C GLY A 135 20.04 17.92 -15.47
N GLY A 136 19.09 18.12 -14.56
CA GLY A 136 17.75 18.64 -14.85
C GLY A 136 16.61 17.83 -14.22
N ASP A 137 15.39 18.15 -14.64
CA ASP A 137 14.17 17.47 -14.22
C ASP A 137 13.80 16.37 -15.21
N PHE A 138 13.58 15.16 -14.72
CA PHE A 138 13.21 13.99 -15.52
C PHE A 138 11.84 13.49 -15.10
N THR A 139 10.95 13.30 -16.08
CA THR A 139 9.66 12.65 -15.86
C THR A 139 9.86 11.15 -15.85
N VAL A 140 9.39 10.51 -14.79
CA VAL A 140 9.41 9.05 -14.63
C VAL A 140 7.97 8.56 -14.53
N LEU A 141 7.66 7.55 -15.33
CA LEU A 141 6.34 6.94 -15.37
C LEU A 141 6.34 5.58 -14.68
N ASN A 142 5.22 5.22 -14.08
CA ASN A 142 4.99 3.91 -13.51
C ASN A 142 5.20 2.83 -14.59
N SER A 143 6.26 2.04 -14.47
CA SER A 143 6.62 1.04 -15.46
C SER A 143 5.55 -0.04 -15.66
N VAL A 144 4.76 -0.35 -14.63
CA VAL A 144 3.64 -1.30 -14.77
C VAL A 144 2.58 -0.74 -15.71
N LEU A 145 2.25 0.55 -15.58
CA LEU A 145 1.31 1.23 -16.47
C LEU A 145 1.83 1.26 -17.90
N VAL A 146 3.09 1.66 -18.09
CA VAL A 146 3.72 1.70 -19.42
C VAL A 146 3.67 0.32 -20.09
N ASN A 147 4.03 -0.73 -19.36
CA ASN A 147 3.99 -2.09 -19.87
C ASN A 147 2.57 -2.55 -20.23
N ASP A 148 1.57 -2.19 -19.43
CA ASP A 148 0.18 -2.54 -19.73
C ASP A 148 -0.35 -1.76 -20.95
N LEU A 149 0.00 -0.48 -21.10
CA LEU A 149 -0.34 0.31 -22.30
C LEU A 149 0.34 -0.24 -23.55
N LYS A 150 1.62 -0.66 -23.46
CA LYS A 150 2.35 -1.31 -24.56
C LYS A 150 1.67 -2.60 -25.01
N LYS A 151 1.21 -3.43 -24.06
CA LYS A 151 0.49 -4.69 -24.38
C LYS A 151 -0.82 -4.45 -25.14
N GLU A 152 -1.53 -3.37 -24.81
CA GLU A 152 -2.77 -2.97 -25.47
C GLU A 152 -2.52 -2.18 -26.77
N GLY A 153 -1.26 -1.94 -27.15
CA GLY A 153 -0.92 -1.13 -28.33
C GLY A 153 -1.26 0.36 -28.20
N LEU A 154 -1.43 0.85 -26.97
CA LEU A 154 -1.83 2.23 -26.64
C LEU A 154 -0.63 3.13 -26.30
N TRP A 155 0.59 2.60 -26.40
CA TRP A 155 1.80 3.32 -26.02
C TRP A 155 2.42 4.06 -27.22
N ASP A 156 2.11 5.35 -27.33
CA ASP A 156 2.68 6.26 -28.34
C ASP A 156 2.98 7.64 -27.74
N SER A 157 3.48 8.55 -28.58
CA SER A 157 3.81 9.92 -28.17
C SER A 157 2.62 10.71 -27.67
N ASP A 158 1.42 10.48 -28.23
CA ASP A 158 0.21 11.18 -27.81
C ASP A 158 -0.22 10.72 -26.42
N MET A 159 -0.17 9.42 -26.15
CA MET A 159 -0.43 8.86 -24.82
C MET A 159 0.53 9.42 -23.76
N ILE A 160 1.82 9.55 -24.09
CA ILE A 160 2.81 10.16 -23.18
C ILE A 160 2.42 11.61 -22.86
N ASP A 161 2.06 12.40 -23.88
CA ASP A 161 1.66 13.79 -23.71
C ASP A 161 0.35 13.92 -22.90
N GLN A 162 -0.61 13.02 -23.11
CA GLN A 162 -1.83 12.95 -22.32
C GLN A 162 -1.55 12.58 -20.85
N LEU A 163 -0.71 11.58 -20.59
CA LEU A 163 -0.29 11.22 -19.23
C LEU A 163 0.39 12.39 -18.53
N LYS A 164 1.22 13.18 -19.23
CA LYS A 164 1.81 14.40 -18.68
C LYS A 164 0.75 15.46 -18.39
N TYR A 165 -0.17 15.70 -19.33
CA TYR A 165 -1.23 16.68 -19.19
C TYR A 165 -2.13 16.40 -17.99
N PHE A 166 -2.50 15.14 -17.77
CA PHE A 166 -3.32 14.69 -16.64
C PHE A 166 -2.51 14.27 -15.40
N ASN A 167 -1.21 14.61 -15.33
CA ASN A 167 -0.31 14.29 -14.21
C ASN A 167 -0.33 12.81 -13.78
N GLY A 168 -0.45 11.88 -14.74
CA GLY A 168 -0.49 10.45 -14.51
C GLY A 168 -1.86 9.91 -14.05
N GLU A 169 -2.93 10.72 -14.08
CA GLU A 169 -4.31 10.25 -13.85
C GLU A 169 -4.94 9.79 -15.17
N LEU A 170 -5.59 8.63 -15.14
CA LEU A 170 -6.08 7.97 -16.35
C LEU A 170 -7.57 8.24 -16.60
N ALA A 171 -8.30 8.71 -15.57
CA ALA A 171 -9.76 8.82 -15.63
C ALA A 171 -10.25 9.64 -16.83
N ALA A 172 -9.59 10.78 -17.10
CA ALA A 172 -9.95 11.73 -18.15
C ALA A 172 -9.35 11.42 -19.54
N ILE A 173 -8.44 10.46 -19.64
CA ILE A 173 -7.82 10.07 -20.92
C ILE A 173 -8.81 9.22 -21.73
N GLU A 174 -9.20 9.68 -22.91
CA GLU A 174 -10.02 8.92 -23.84
C GLU A 174 -9.20 7.78 -24.47
N GLY A 175 -9.86 6.68 -24.84
CA GLY A 175 -9.19 5.53 -25.48
C GLY A 175 -8.52 4.52 -24.53
N ILE A 176 -8.23 4.88 -23.28
CA ILE A 176 -7.78 3.88 -22.29
C ILE A 176 -8.96 3.01 -21.82
N PRO A 177 -8.89 1.67 -21.94
CA PRO A 177 -9.91 0.77 -21.42
C PRO A 177 -10.15 0.90 -19.92
N ASN A 178 -11.39 0.69 -19.49
CA ASN A 178 -11.77 0.84 -18.07
C ASN A 178 -11.00 -0.08 -17.12
N HIS A 179 -10.60 -1.29 -17.54
CA HIS A 179 -9.82 -2.19 -16.69
C HIS A 179 -8.44 -1.60 -16.36
N LEU A 180 -7.79 -0.91 -17.30
CA LEU A 180 -6.53 -0.21 -17.04
C LEU A 180 -6.73 1.01 -16.14
N LYS A 181 -7.79 1.80 -16.38
CA LYS A 181 -8.14 2.94 -15.51
C LYS A 181 -8.33 2.48 -14.06
N GLN A 182 -9.06 1.39 -13.85
CA GLN A 182 -9.30 0.83 -12.51
C GLN A 182 -8.04 0.20 -11.90
N LYS A 183 -7.21 -0.48 -12.69
CA LYS A 183 -5.97 -1.12 -12.21
C LYS A 183 -4.94 -0.10 -11.72
N HIS A 184 -4.83 1.03 -12.41
CA HIS A 184 -3.83 2.07 -12.16
C HIS A 184 -4.38 3.30 -11.46
N GLN A 185 -5.51 3.16 -10.75
CA GLN A 185 -6.03 4.24 -9.89
C GLN A 185 -4.99 4.68 -8.86
N THR A 186 -4.86 5.98 -8.71
CA THR A 186 -4.00 6.60 -7.69
C THR A 186 -4.72 6.67 -6.34
N VAL A 187 -3.98 7.01 -5.28
CA VAL A 187 -4.50 7.13 -3.91
C VAL A 187 -5.75 8.02 -3.77
N PHE A 188 -5.94 9.01 -4.64
CA PHE A 188 -7.09 9.91 -4.61
C PHE A 188 -8.31 9.37 -5.37
N GLU A 189 -8.14 8.32 -6.17
CA GLU A 189 -9.19 7.69 -6.99
C GLU A 189 -9.72 6.38 -6.38
N VAL A 190 -8.92 5.72 -5.53
CA VAL A 190 -9.26 4.42 -4.90
C VAL A 190 -10.40 4.52 -3.87
N GLY A 191 -10.60 5.68 -3.25
CA GLY A 191 -11.56 5.87 -2.15
C GLY A 191 -11.03 5.38 -0.79
N TYR A 192 -11.47 6.02 0.30
CA TYR A 192 -10.96 5.71 1.64
C TYR A 192 -11.51 4.38 2.18
N GLU A 193 -12.68 3.93 1.71
CA GLU A 193 -13.34 2.71 2.14
C GLU A 193 -12.45 1.50 1.86
N ALA A 194 -11.93 1.36 0.63
CA ALA A 194 -11.07 0.25 0.26
C ALA A 194 -9.75 0.23 1.06
N ILE A 195 -9.18 1.40 1.35
CA ILE A 195 -7.95 1.53 2.15
C ILE A 195 -8.21 1.07 3.60
N ILE A 196 -9.31 1.53 4.18
CA ILE A 196 -9.70 1.18 5.55
C ILE A 196 -10.07 -0.31 5.64
N ASP A 197 -10.84 -0.84 4.71
CA ASP A 197 -11.26 -2.23 4.71
C ASP A 197 -10.06 -3.17 4.59
N ALA A 198 -9.15 -2.89 3.65
CA ALA A 198 -7.91 -3.63 3.51
C ALA A 198 -7.05 -3.53 4.78
N ALA A 199 -6.98 -2.36 5.42
CA ALA A 199 -6.29 -2.18 6.69
C ALA A 199 -6.93 -2.98 7.82
N ALA A 200 -8.26 -3.01 7.91
CA ALA A 200 -8.98 -3.75 8.92
C ALA A 200 -8.72 -5.26 8.79
N ARG A 201 -8.73 -5.78 7.55
CA ARG A 201 -8.37 -7.19 7.27
C ARG A 201 -6.97 -7.55 7.75
N ARG A 202 -6.00 -6.65 7.59
CA ARG A 202 -4.64 -6.86 8.11
C ARG A 202 -4.59 -6.73 9.64
N GLN A 203 -5.32 -5.77 10.21
CA GLN A 203 -5.20 -5.40 11.63
C GLN A 203 -5.57 -6.55 12.57
N LYS A 204 -6.49 -7.43 12.19
CA LYS A 204 -6.83 -8.63 12.98
C LYS A 204 -5.65 -9.59 13.17
N TRP A 205 -4.65 -9.56 12.29
CA TRP A 205 -3.46 -10.41 12.37
C TRP A 205 -2.26 -9.73 13.03
N ILE A 206 -2.33 -8.41 13.26
CA ILE A 206 -1.23 -7.58 13.74
C ILE A 206 -1.39 -7.30 15.24
N ASP A 207 -0.40 -7.73 16.03
CA ASP A 207 -0.41 -7.53 17.49
C ASP A 207 -0.19 -6.07 17.91
N GLN A 208 0.56 -5.27 17.14
CA GLN A 208 0.66 -3.82 17.30
C GLN A 208 -0.32 -3.12 16.36
N SER A 209 0.15 -2.23 15.48
CA SER A 209 -0.68 -1.54 14.50
C SER A 209 0.07 -1.25 13.20
N GLN A 210 -0.49 -0.37 12.37
CA GLN A 210 -0.04 -0.06 11.03
C GLN A 210 -0.24 1.42 10.73
N SER A 211 0.74 2.04 10.07
CA SER A 211 0.67 3.44 9.64
C SER A 211 -0.24 3.57 8.41
N VAL A 212 -1.54 3.80 8.64
CA VAL A 212 -2.54 3.95 7.56
C VAL A 212 -2.73 5.42 7.21
N ASN A 213 -2.13 5.87 6.11
CA ASN A 213 -2.48 7.16 5.53
C ASN A 213 -3.88 7.11 4.89
N LEU A 214 -4.61 8.22 5.00
CA LEU A 214 -5.93 8.41 4.41
C LEU A 214 -5.88 9.57 3.43
N PHE A 215 -6.68 9.49 2.36
CA PHE A 215 -6.60 10.40 1.23
C PHE A 215 -7.99 10.92 0.89
N LEU A 216 -8.13 12.24 0.78
CA LEU A 216 -9.35 12.90 0.31
C LEU A 216 -8.97 13.98 -0.69
N ALA A 217 -9.37 13.81 -1.96
CA ALA A 217 -9.08 14.82 -2.99
C ALA A 217 -9.68 16.19 -2.63
N GLN A 218 -10.94 16.19 -2.21
CA GLN A 218 -11.67 17.37 -1.73
C GLN A 218 -12.22 17.06 -0.32
N PRO A 219 -11.57 17.55 0.75
CA PRO A 219 -12.02 17.26 2.11
C PRO A 219 -13.27 18.08 2.45
N ASP A 220 -14.29 17.40 2.96
CA ASP A 220 -15.45 18.03 3.60
C ASP A 220 -15.78 17.34 4.93
N MET A 221 -16.51 18.03 5.82
CA MET A 221 -16.77 17.55 7.17
C MET A 221 -17.56 16.23 7.19
N LYS A 222 -18.47 16.03 6.22
CA LYS A 222 -19.27 14.80 6.13
C LYS A 222 -18.37 13.63 5.74
N SER A 223 -17.54 13.81 4.71
CA SER A 223 -16.59 12.77 4.27
C SER A 223 -15.56 12.43 5.35
N LEU A 224 -15.01 13.43 6.05
CA LEU A 224 -14.13 13.20 7.20
C LEU A 224 -14.82 12.40 8.30
N SER A 225 -16.05 12.80 8.67
CA SER A 225 -16.81 12.12 9.71
C SER A 225 -17.11 10.66 9.35
N HIS A 226 -17.52 10.39 8.11
CA HIS A 226 -17.80 9.03 7.64
C HIS A 226 -16.52 8.18 7.60
N MET A 227 -15.42 8.72 7.05
CA MET A 227 -14.14 8.04 6.96
C MET A 227 -13.59 7.62 8.32
N TYR A 228 -13.54 8.53 9.31
CA TYR A 228 -13.01 8.19 10.63
C TYR A 228 -13.95 7.30 11.45
N ARG A 229 -15.27 7.43 11.27
CA ARG A 229 -16.22 6.49 11.88
C ARG A 229 -16.07 5.10 11.26
N HIS A 230 -15.89 5.00 9.94
CA HIS A 230 -15.63 3.73 9.26
C HIS A 230 -14.36 3.06 9.79
N ALA A 231 -13.27 3.81 9.94
CA ALA A 231 -12.03 3.32 10.56
C ALA A 231 -12.25 2.81 12.00
N TRP A 232 -13.05 3.52 12.80
CA TRP A 232 -13.36 3.09 14.16
C TRP A 232 -14.23 1.83 14.18
N HIS A 233 -15.32 1.79 13.40
CA HIS A 233 -16.26 0.67 13.33
C HIS A 233 -15.60 -0.61 12.80
N THR A 234 -14.62 -0.51 11.90
CA THR A 234 -13.86 -1.67 11.40
C THR A 234 -12.78 -2.18 12.36
N GLY A 235 -12.60 -1.52 13.52
CA GLY A 235 -11.67 -1.99 14.56
C GLY A 235 -10.22 -1.58 14.36
N LEU A 236 -9.93 -0.59 13.50
CA LEU A 236 -8.58 -0.07 13.35
C LEU A 236 -8.08 0.55 14.65
N LYS A 237 -6.80 0.29 14.96
CA LYS A 237 -6.13 0.87 16.13
C LYS A 237 -5.57 2.27 15.84
N THR A 238 -5.08 2.52 14.62
CA THR A 238 -4.50 3.81 14.23
C THR A 238 -4.85 4.21 12.80
N THR A 239 -5.06 5.51 12.62
CA THR A 239 -4.88 6.23 11.34
C THR A 239 -3.61 7.08 11.43
N TYR A 240 -3.05 7.52 10.31
CA TYR A 240 -1.81 8.30 10.28
C TYR A 240 -2.01 9.71 9.69
N TYR A 241 -1.43 10.04 8.53
CA TYR A 241 -1.71 11.32 7.89
C TYR A 241 -3.02 11.29 7.11
N LEU A 242 -3.77 12.38 7.19
CA LEU A 242 -4.72 12.77 6.15
C LEU A 242 -3.96 13.57 5.09
N ARG A 243 -4.05 13.12 3.83
CA ARG A 243 -3.48 13.81 2.66
C ARG A 243 -4.62 14.33 1.80
N THR A 244 -4.51 15.59 1.38
CA THR A 244 -5.50 16.25 0.51
C THR A 244 -4.79 16.86 -0.70
N ARG A 245 -5.50 17.00 -1.83
CA ARG A 245 -4.95 17.75 -2.98
C ARG A 245 -5.11 19.24 -2.72
N GLN A 246 -4.12 20.05 -3.08
CA GLN A 246 -4.30 21.50 -3.10
C GLN A 246 -5.14 21.86 -4.33
N ALA A 247 -6.16 22.71 -4.14
CA ALA A 247 -7.07 23.12 -5.22
C ALA A 247 -6.36 23.87 -6.37
N SER A 248 -5.15 24.39 -6.14
CA SER A 248 -4.35 25.18 -7.07
C SER A 248 -3.66 24.38 -8.19
N ASP A 249 -3.67 23.04 -8.14
CA ASP A 249 -3.16 22.21 -9.26
C ASP A 249 -4.05 22.28 -10.52
N ILE A 250 -5.21 22.95 -10.43
CA ILE A 250 -6.17 23.13 -11.53
C ILE A 250 -5.84 24.35 -12.40
N GLU A 251 -5.09 25.35 -11.90
CA GLU A 251 -4.64 26.47 -12.74
C GLU A 251 -3.25 26.19 -13.34
N LYS A 252 -3.21 25.40 -14.41
CA LYS A 252 -2.05 25.43 -15.31
C LYS A 252 -2.32 26.40 -16.45
N SER A 253 -1.75 27.60 -16.28
CA SER A 253 -1.39 28.54 -17.33
C SER A 253 -0.87 27.77 -18.55
N THR A 254 -1.57 27.94 -19.68
CA THR A 254 -1.13 27.69 -21.06
C THR A 254 0.27 27.11 -21.19
N VAL A 255 0.37 25.81 -21.50
CA VAL A 255 1.58 25.25 -22.11
C VAL A 255 1.70 25.89 -23.50
N ALA A 256 2.33 27.07 -23.56
CA ALA A 256 3.06 27.43 -24.74
C ALA A 256 4.06 26.30 -24.97
N LYS A 257 4.05 25.70 -26.17
CA LYS A 257 4.97 24.64 -26.61
C LYS A 257 6.36 24.89 -26.02
N ALA A 258 6.70 24.17 -24.96
CA ALA A 258 8.04 24.21 -24.42
C ALA A 258 8.93 23.50 -25.43
N ASP A 259 9.95 24.20 -25.92
CA ASP A 259 10.95 23.63 -26.83
C ASP A 259 11.52 22.34 -26.23
N LYS A 260 11.62 21.31 -27.07
CA LYS A 260 12.22 20.02 -26.70
C LYS A 260 13.62 20.27 -26.13
N LYS A 261 13.80 20.03 -24.83
CA LYS A 261 15.13 20.04 -24.20
C LYS A 261 15.97 18.92 -24.81
N SER A 262 17.09 19.26 -25.44
CA SER A 262 18.08 18.31 -25.91
C SER A 262 19.00 17.90 -24.75
N PHE A 263 19.08 16.61 -24.45
CA PHE A 263 19.96 16.06 -23.40
C PHE A 263 21.30 15.59 -24.00
N THR A 264 22.39 15.66 -23.23
CA THR A 264 23.69 15.13 -23.67
C THR A 264 23.74 13.59 -23.55
N PRO A 265 24.58 12.90 -24.34
CA PRO A 265 24.70 11.44 -24.29
C PRO A 265 25.00 10.87 -22.89
N GLU A 266 25.77 11.61 -22.08
CA GLU A 266 26.13 11.22 -20.72
C GLU A 266 24.94 11.34 -19.76
N GLN A 267 24.06 12.33 -19.96
CA GLN A 267 22.83 12.50 -19.18
C GLN A 267 21.81 11.40 -19.49
N VAL A 268 21.70 11.02 -20.77
CA VAL A 268 20.89 9.89 -21.22
C VAL A 268 21.39 8.59 -20.59
N GLN A 269 22.70 8.35 -20.58
CA GLN A 269 23.30 7.14 -20.04
C GLN A 269 23.21 7.05 -18.50
N ALA A 270 23.33 8.17 -17.79
CA ALA A 270 23.13 8.19 -16.34
C ALA A 270 21.66 7.92 -15.96
N CYS A 271 20.72 8.53 -16.71
CA CYS A 271 19.29 8.29 -16.51
C CYS A 271 18.88 6.85 -16.84
N SER A 272 19.45 6.27 -17.91
CA SER A 272 19.14 4.91 -18.34
C SER A 272 19.57 3.86 -17.31
N ILE A 273 20.76 4.02 -16.73
CA ILE A 273 21.28 3.09 -15.72
C ILE A 273 20.43 3.16 -14.44
N GLU A 274 20.09 4.35 -13.96
CA GLU A 274 19.23 4.50 -12.77
C GLU A 274 17.82 3.96 -13.00
N ALA A 275 17.21 4.26 -14.16
CA ALA A 275 15.90 3.76 -14.51
C ALA A 275 15.90 2.23 -14.63
N MET A 276 16.91 1.63 -15.28
CA MET A 276 17.05 0.18 -15.36
C MET A 276 17.27 -0.48 -13.99
N MET A 277 18.06 0.13 -13.10
CA MET A 277 18.31 -0.40 -11.76
C MET A 277 17.03 -0.41 -10.89
N ASN A 278 16.13 0.54 -11.10
CA ASN A 278 14.88 0.66 -10.35
C ASN A 278 13.68 0.03 -11.06
N GLY A 279 13.86 -0.51 -12.27
CA GLY A 279 12.77 -1.08 -13.08
C GLY A 279 11.80 -0.02 -13.62
N GLU A 280 12.29 1.19 -13.91
CA GLU A 280 11.58 2.36 -14.41
C GLU A 280 11.94 2.63 -15.89
N GLU A 281 11.13 3.42 -16.61
CA GLU A 281 11.47 3.90 -17.96
C GLU A 281 11.75 5.41 -17.94
N CYS A 282 12.89 5.82 -18.52
CA CYS A 282 13.33 7.22 -18.60
C CYS A 282 13.07 7.81 -20.00
N GLU A 283 12.44 8.99 -20.04
CA GLU A 283 12.16 9.75 -21.27
C GLU A 283 13.42 10.10 -22.07
N ALA A 284 14.56 10.35 -21.40
CA ALA A 284 15.82 10.69 -22.08
C ALA A 284 16.41 9.51 -22.89
N CYS A 285 15.90 8.28 -22.68
CA CYS A 285 16.38 7.07 -23.34
C CYS A 285 15.58 6.70 -24.61
N GLN A 286 14.61 7.54 -24.99
CA GLN A 286 13.78 7.44 -26.19
C GLN A 286 14.11 8.57 -27.17
#